data_AF-A0A951K1E1-F1
#
_entry.id   AF-A0A951K1E1-F1
#
_cell.length_a   1.000
_cell.length_b   1.000
_cell.length_c   1.000
_cell.angle_alpha   90.00
_cell.angle_beta   90.00
_cell.angle_gamma   90.00
#
_symmetry.space_group_name_H-M   'P 1'
#
loop_
_entity.id
_entity.type
_entity.pdbx_description
1 polymer ?
#
loop_
_entity_poly.entity_id
_entity_poly.type
_entity_poly.pdbx_seq_one_letter_code
_entity_poly.pdbx_strand_id
1 'polypeptide(L)'
;MCRRVGSRAQARFSTQGENIERVASPSVAFPFYLPGDDPGPSFAELLRRTGGCPPAPSGPIDDVTHGTTVVALRYAEGVVMAGDRRATSGNLISHRTMEKVFPADRHSGVAIAGAAGPAVEMVRLFQLQLEHYEKVEGVELSLEGKANQLSVMVRNHLPAAMQGLMVVPLFAGYDLRRGAGRLFQYDVTGGRYEESDFATNGSGRLHAGTVVKLGYREGVDRTGALDLAISALFQAADEDSATGGPDLVRGIYPTMATITTAGFERVDADEVAARFRQLVERLSTPEGTASTGATPTIRGGGAS
;
A
#
# COMPACT_ATOMS: atom_id res chain seq x y z
N MET A 1 34.48 -20.93 -70.08
CA MET A 1 35.29 -20.09 -70.97
C MET A 1 34.89 -18.64 -70.74
N CYS A 2 35.81 -17.81 -70.21
CA CYS A 2 35.88 -16.32 -70.23
C CYS A 2 34.67 -15.48 -69.75
N ARG A 3 34.77 -14.33 -69.04
CA ARG A 3 35.86 -13.48 -68.51
C ARG A 3 35.22 -12.41 -67.58
N ARG A 4 36.04 -11.82 -66.70
CA ARG A 4 35.84 -10.58 -65.90
C ARG A 4 35.40 -9.39 -66.79
N VAL A 5 34.78 -8.31 -66.32
CA VAL A 5 35.32 -7.11 -65.59
C VAL A 5 34.08 -6.22 -65.30
N GLY A 6 33.75 -5.76 -64.08
CA GLY A 6 34.38 -4.66 -63.32
C GLY A 6 33.62 -3.32 -63.54
N SER A 7 33.01 -2.76 -62.50
CA SER A 7 32.69 -1.32 -62.42
C SER A 7 32.29 -0.94 -60.98
N ARG A 8 33.13 -0.10 -60.36
CA ARG A 8 32.92 0.51 -59.04
C ARG A 8 31.88 1.62 -59.17
N ALA A 9 30.81 1.57 -58.39
CA ALA A 9 29.96 2.73 -58.13
C ALA A 9 30.46 3.45 -56.87
N GLN A 10 31.18 4.57 -57.07
CA GLN A 10 31.43 5.56 -56.03
C GLN A 10 30.14 6.34 -55.78
N ALA A 11 29.50 6.15 -54.62
CA ALA A 11 28.52 7.10 -54.12
C ALA A 11 29.27 8.24 -53.42
N ARG A 12 29.10 9.45 -53.94
CA ARG A 12 29.72 10.68 -53.46
C ARG A 12 29.17 11.04 -52.08
N PHE A 13 30.08 11.34 -51.16
CA PHE A 13 29.77 11.98 -49.88
C PHE A 13 29.12 13.35 -50.13
N SER A 14 27.86 13.47 -49.71
CA SER A 14 27.18 14.76 -49.50
C SER A 14 27.36 15.11 -48.03
N THR A 15 28.29 16.02 -47.73
CA THR A 15 28.43 16.64 -46.40
C THR A 15 27.30 17.65 -46.21
N GLN A 16 26.18 17.20 -45.66
CA GLN A 16 25.28 18.08 -44.91
C GLN A 16 25.69 17.98 -43.44
N GLY A 17 26.27 19.07 -42.93
CA GLY A 17 26.54 19.21 -41.51
C GLY A 17 25.22 19.34 -40.76
N GLU A 18 24.78 18.27 -40.12
CA GLU A 18 23.78 18.35 -39.06
C GLU A 18 24.46 18.97 -37.84
N ASN A 19 24.11 20.22 -37.54
CA ASN A 19 24.41 20.87 -36.28
C ASN A 19 23.74 20.06 -35.16
N ILE A 20 24.54 19.26 -34.46
CA ILE A 20 24.14 18.71 -33.16
C ILE A 20 24.18 19.90 -32.19
N GLU A 21 23.05 20.58 -32.02
CA GLU A 21 22.84 21.49 -30.91
C GLU A 21 23.02 20.69 -29.62
N ARG A 22 24.16 20.93 -28.94
CA ARG A 22 24.35 20.47 -27.56
C ARG A 22 23.29 21.16 -26.72
N VAL A 23 22.26 20.41 -26.32
CA VAL A 23 21.37 20.80 -25.23
C VAL A 23 22.26 20.99 -24.00
N ALA A 24 22.50 22.25 -23.64
CA ALA A 24 23.23 22.61 -22.44
C ALA A 24 22.49 21.99 -21.25
N SER A 25 23.17 21.09 -20.53
CA SER A 25 22.69 20.61 -19.24
C SER A 25 22.56 21.84 -18.34
N PRO A 26 21.40 22.11 -17.73
CA PRO A 26 21.31 23.19 -16.77
C PRO A 26 22.28 22.86 -15.63
N SER A 27 23.19 23.78 -15.34
CA SER A 27 24.06 23.69 -14.18
C SER A 27 23.19 23.43 -12.95
N VAL A 28 23.32 22.26 -12.35
CA VAL A 28 22.64 21.92 -11.10
C VAL A 28 23.32 22.71 -9.99
N ALA A 29 22.96 23.98 -9.85
CA ALA A 29 23.26 24.78 -8.69
C ALA A 29 22.22 24.45 -7.63
N PHE A 30 22.64 23.96 -6.47
CA PHE A 30 21.73 23.78 -5.34
C PHE A 30 21.15 25.15 -4.95
N PRO A 31 19.83 25.27 -4.77
CA PRO A 31 19.21 26.53 -4.38
C PRO A 31 19.67 26.89 -2.96
N PHE A 32 20.17 28.12 -2.81
CA PHE A 32 20.53 28.69 -1.51
C PHE A 32 19.41 29.63 -1.06
N TYR A 33 18.88 29.41 0.15
CA TYR A 33 17.82 30.22 0.72
C TYR A 33 18.37 31.14 1.82
N LEU A 34 18.02 32.42 1.74
CA LEU A 34 18.27 33.36 2.83
C LEU A 34 17.24 33.13 3.95
N PRO A 35 17.54 33.48 5.22
CA PRO A 35 16.61 33.27 6.34
C PRO A 35 15.21 33.89 6.18
N GLY A 36 15.03 34.87 5.29
CA GLY A 36 13.72 35.46 4.96
C GLY A 36 12.98 34.82 3.78
N ASP A 37 13.68 34.02 2.97
CA ASP A 37 13.18 33.37 1.75
C ASP A 37 13.12 31.84 1.86
N ASP A 38 13.32 31.31 3.07
CA ASP A 38 13.26 29.87 3.34
C ASP A 38 11.85 29.32 3.00
N PRO A 39 11.75 28.29 2.14
CA PRO A 39 10.49 27.61 1.84
C PRO A 39 9.84 26.94 3.07
N GLY A 40 10.56 26.84 4.18
CA GLY A 40 10.08 26.28 5.44
C GLY A 40 10.02 24.75 5.40
N PRO A 41 9.43 24.12 6.43
CA PRO A 41 9.58 22.67 6.67
C PRO A 41 8.66 21.80 5.80
N SER A 42 8.02 22.36 4.76
CA SER A 42 7.12 21.62 3.87
C SER A 42 7.79 21.35 2.53
N PHE A 43 8.21 20.11 2.32
CA PHE A 43 8.84 19.70 1.06
C PHE A 43 7.91 19.91 -0.16
N ALA A 44 6.61 19.66 -0.01
CA ALA A 44 5.63 19.94 -1.04
C ALA A 44 5.56 21.43 -1.44
N GLU A 45 5.76 22.34 -0.48
CA GLU A 45 5.81 23.79 -0.76
C GLU A 45 7.13 24.17 -1.43
N LEU A 46 8.25 23.60 -1.00
CA LEU A 46 9.55 23.73 -1.67
C LEU A 46 9.46 23.30 -3.14
N LEU A 47 8.85 22.16 -3.45
CA LEU A 47 8.67 21.69 -4.83
C LEU A 47 7.85 22.67 -5.68
N ARG A 48 6.77 23.22 -5.12
CA ARG A 48 5.94 24.22 -5.81
C ARG A 48 6.73 25.48 -6.13
N ARG A 49 7.53 25.97 -5.17
CA ARG A 49 8.35 27.19 -5.35
C ARG A 49 9.50 27.00 -6.34
N THR A 50 10.08 25.82 -6.38
CA THR A 50 11.23 25.51 -7.25
C THR A 50 10.83 25.04 -8.65
N GLY A 51 9.55 24.84 -8.92
CA GLY A 51 9.06 24.33 -10.21
C GLY A 51 9.37 22.85 -10.43
N GLY A 52 9.72 22.10 -9.37
CA GLY A 52 10.01 20.67 -9.42
C GLY A 52 8.78 19.77 -9.44
N CYS A 53 7.58 20.34 -9.60
CA CYS A 53 6.34 19.56 -9.63
C CYS A 53 6.25 18.78 -10.95
N PRO A 54 6.16 17.43 -10.93
CA PRO A 54 5.99 16.67 -12.15
C PRO A 54 4.68 17.08 -12.87
N PRO A 55 4.69 17.18 -14.21
CA PRO A 55 3.49 17.54 -14.95
C PRO A 55 2.41 16.47 -14.76
N ALA A 56 1.17 16.90 -14.55
CA ALA A 56 0.04 15.98 -14.51
C ALA A 56 -0.13 15.32 -15.88
N PRO A 57 -0.32 13.99 -15.95
CA PRO A 57 -0.57 13.32 -17.22
C PRO A 57 -1.88 13.85 -17.84
N SER A 58 -1.81 14.26 -19.10
CA SER A 58 -2.97 14.76 -19.88
C SER A 58 -3.38 13.73 -20.94
N GLY A 59 -4.51 13.06 -20.73
CA GLY A 59 -5.08 12.10 -21.70
C GLY A 59 -6.05 11.12 -21.03
N PRO A 60 -6.86 10.38 -21.81
CA PRO A 60 -7.61 9.25 -21.27
C PRO A 60 -6.62 8.21 -20.73
N ILE A 61 -6.80 7.81 -19.48
CA ILE A 61 -5.96 6.81 -18.83
C ILE A 61 -6.74 5.49 -18.84
N ASP A 62 -6.59 4.74 -19.92
CA ASP A 62 -7.10 3.38 -19.99
C ASP A 62 -6.14 2.42 -19.26
N ASP A 63 -6.71 1.44 -18.57
CA ASP A 63 -6.00 0.28 -18.03
C ASP A 63 -5.01 0.54 -16.86
N VAL A 64 -5.37 1.47 -15.96
CA VAL A 64 -4.64 1.73 -14.72
C VAL A 64 -4.54 0.47 -13.87
N THR A 65 -3.32 0.04 -13.56
CA THR A 65 -3.11 -1.05 -12.61
C THR A 65 -3.59 -0.64 -11.22
N HIS A 66 -4.59 -1.37 -10.72
CA HIS A 66 -5.24 -1.20 -9.42
C HIS A 66 -5.49 -2.56 -8.76
N GLY A 67 -6.46 -2.66 -7.84
CA GLY A 67 -6.84 -3.93 -7.21
C GLY A 67 -5.97 -4.20 -5.98
N THR A 68 -6.59 -4.15 -4.80
CA THR A 68 -5.87 -4.20 -3.53
C THR A 68 -6.80 -4.54 -2.39
N THR A 69 -6.31 -5.30 -1.43
CA THR A 69 -6.86 -5.33 -0.08
C THR A 69 -5.74 -5.16 0.93
N VAL A 70 -5.91 -4.16 1.78
CA VAL A 70 -5.03 -3.89 2.92
C VAL A 70 -5.85 -3.90 4.20
N VAL A 71 -5.23 -4.39 5.26
CA VAL A 71 -5.81 -4.53 6.60
C VAL A 71 -4.80 -3.98 7.59
N ALA A 72 -5.29 -3.25 8.59
CA ALA A 72 -4.52 -2.96 9.78
C ALA A 72 -5.38 -3.20 11.01
N LEU A 73 -4.78 -3.70 12.08
CA LEU A 73 -5.47 -3.89 13.36
C LEU A 73 -4.51 -3.67 14.52
N ARG A 74 -5.06 -3.14 15.61
CA ARG A 74 -4.31 -2.92 16.84
C ARG A 74 -4.12 -4.26 17.57
N TYR A 75 -3.02 -4.40 18.27
CA TYR A 75 -2.77 -5.52 19.16
C TYR A 75 -2.08 -5.00 20.42
N ALA A 76 -1.86 -5.86 21.42
CA ALA A 76 -1.41 -5.46 22.75
C ALA A 76 -0.18 -4.54 22.75
N GLU A 77 0.77 -4.75 21.83
CA GLU A 77 2.05 -4.02 21.80
C GLU A 77 2.12 -2.96 20.69
N GLY A 78 1.11 -2.86 19.82
CA GLY A 78 1.14 -1.91 18.70
C GLY A 78 0.10 -2.16 17.61
N VAL A 79 0.54 -2.06 16.35
CA VAL A 79 -0.32 -2.28 15.17
C VAL A 79 0.32 -3.30 14.23
N VAL A 80 -0.48 -4.17 13.63
CA VAL A 80 -0.09 -4.92 12.43
C VAL A 80 -0.75 -4.31 11.20
N MET A 81 0.00 -4.21 10.12
CA MET A 81 -0.49 -3.87 8.78
C MET A 81 -0.20 -5.03 7.83
N ALA A 82 -1.14 -5.35 6.95
CA ALA A 82 -1.00 -6.42 5.97
C ALA A 82 -1.60 -5.99 4.62
N GLY A 83 -0.99 -6.46 3.53
CA GLY A 83 -1.46 -6.17 2.18
C GLY A 83 -1.26 -7.36 1.26
N ASP A 84 -2.24 -7.61 0.40
CA ASP A 84 -2.14 -8.62 -0.65
C ASP A 84 -1.11 -8.22 -1.72
N ARG A 85 -0.77 -9.15 -2.63
CA ARG A 85 0.32 -8.94 -3.62
C ARG A 85 -0.15 -8.78 -5.07
N ARG A 86 -1.45 -8.93 -5.34
CA ARG A 86 -2.00 -8.90 -6.70
C ARG A 86 -2.24 -7.47 -7.14
N ALA A 87 -1.96 -7.14 -8.39
CA ALA A 87 -2.42 -5.91 -9.01
C ALA A 87 -2.99 -6.25 -10.38
N THR A 88 -4.14 -5.65 -10.71
CA THR A 88 -4.94 -5.95 -11.89
C THR A 88 -5.15 -4.72 -12.76
N SER A 89 -5.20 -4.93 -14.06
CA SER A 89 -5.56 -3.96 -15.09
C SER A 89 -6.80 -4.51 -15.79
N GLY A 90 -7.97 -3.98 -15.44
CA GLY A 90 -9.24 -4.65 -15.72
C GLY A 90 -9.28 -6.06 -15.11
N ASN A 91 -9.49 -7.08 -15.96
CA ASN A 91 -9.52 -8.49 -15.57
C ASN A 91 -8.15 -9.19 -15.66
N LEU A 92 -7.10 -8.49 -16.11
CA LEU A 92 -5.77 -9.05 -16.28
C LEU A 92 -4.95 -8.88 -15.01
N ILE A 93 -4.21 -9.91 -14.60
CA ILE A 93 -3.24 -9.82 -13.51
C ILE A 93 -1.95 -9.21 -14.05
N SER A 94 -1.73 -7.92 -13.78
CA SER A 94 -0.54 -7.18 -14.18
C SER A 94 0.67 -7.54 -13.33
N HIS A 95 0.47 -7.63 -12.01
CA HIS A 95 1.53 -8.00 -11.06
C HIS A 95 1.04 -8.97 -9.99
N ARG A 96 1.96 -9.82 -9.52
CA ARG A 96 1.72 -10.79 -8.43
C ARG A 96 2.56 -10.53 -7.19
N THR A 97 3.50 -9.59 -7.25
CA THR A 97 4.48 -9.33 -6.18
C THR A 97 4.46 -7.88 -5.71
N MET A 98 3.38 -7.15 -5.98
CA MET A 98 3.25 -5.74 -5.60
C MET A 98 3.35 -5.61 -4.07
N GLU A 99 4.21 -4.71 -3.58
CA GLU A 99 4.19 -4.31 -2.17
C GLU A 99 3.19 -3.18 -1.99
N LYS A 100 2.44 -3.24 -0.88
CA LYS A 100 1.37 -2.27 -0.60
C LYS A 100 1.45 -1.66 0.78
N VAL A 101 2.32 -2.20 1.63
CA VAL A 101 2.59 -1.74 2.99
C VAL A 101 4.02 -1.20 3.01
N PHE A 102 4.16 0.07 3.33
CA PHE A 102 5.43 0.78 3.33
C PHE A 102 5.68 1.43 4.69
N PRO A 103 6.93 1.54 5.15
CA PRO A 103 7.24 2.43 6.26
C PRO A 103 6.91 3.87 5.85
N ALA A 104 6.33 4.67 6.74
CA ALA A 104 6.23 6.11 6.53
C ALA A 104 7.40 6.83 7.21
N ASP A 105 7.78 6.38 8.39
CA ASP A 105 8.99 6.76 9.14
C ASP A 105 9.37 5.62 10.10
N ARG A 106 10.14 5.93 11.15
CA ARG A 106 10.58 4.96 12.15
C ARG A 106 9.45 4.28 12.91
N HIS A 107 8.36 4.98 13.22
CA HIS A 107 7.28 4.50 14.10
C HIS A 107 5.90 4.52 13.45
N SER A 108 5.85 4.61 12.12
CA SER A 108 4.61 4.60 11.36
C SER A 108 4.77 3.96 9.98
N GLY A 109 3.64 3.50 9.45
CA GLY A 109 3.52 2.82 8.18
C GLY A 109 2.29 3.28 7.43
N VAL A 110 2.35 3.18 6.11
CA VAL A 110 1.27 3.51 5.20
C VAL A 110 1.01 2.32 4.28
N ALA A 111 -0.26 1.94 4.21
CA ALA A 111 -0.75 1.01 3.22
C ALA A 111 -1.52 1.76 2.16
N ILE A 112 -1.37 1.38 0.90
CA ILE A 112 -2.01 2.07 -0.23
C ILE A 112 -3.00 1.18 -0.96
N ALA A 113 -4.11 1.76 -1.37
CA ALA A 113 -5.06 1.16 -2.30
C ALA A 113 -5.44 2.16 -3.40
N GLY A 114 -5.78 1.63 -4.59
CA GLY A 114 -6.14 2.41 -5.77
C GLY A 114 -5.11 2.31 -6.90
N ALA A 115 -4.90 3.39 -7.63
CA ALA A 115 -3.97 3.47 -8.75
C ALA A 115 -2.51 3.29 -8.28
N ALA A 116 -1.86 2.20 -8.70
CA ALA A 116 -0.59 1.75 -8.15
C ALA A 116 0.55 2.79 -8.29
N GLY A 117 0.72 3.38 -9.48
CA GLY A 117 1.76 4.37 -9.75
C GLY A 117 1.63 5.62 -8.86
N PRO A 118 0.52 6.37 -8.97
CA PRO A 118 0.27 7.55 -8.13
C PRO A 118 0.31 7.24 -6.63
N ALA A 119 -0.10 6.04 -6.22
CA ALA A 119 -0.06 5.65 -4.82
C ALA A 119 1.36 5.46 -4.29
N VAL A 120 2.24 4.80 -5.03
CA VAL A 120 3.66 4.66 -4.66
C VAL A 120 4.35 6.02 -4.64
N GLU A 121 4.04 6.90 -5.59
CA GLU A 121 4.55 8.26 -5.60
C GLU A 121 4.12 9.05 -4.36
N MET A 122 2.83 9.00 -4.00
CA MET A 122 2.30 9.66 -2.80
C MET A 122 3.02 9.19 -1.53
N VAL A 123 3.28 7.88 -1.40
CA VAL A 123 4.05 7.34 -0.26
C VAL A 123 5.47 7.88 -0.21
N ARG A 124 6.17 7.93 -1.36
CA ARG A 124 7.54 8.46 -1.42
C ARG A 124 7.61 9.94 -1.07
N LEU A 125 6.67 10.74 -1.60
CA LEU A 125 6.56 12.15 -1.26
C LEU A 125 6.25 12.34 0.23
N PHE A 126 5.40 11.48 0.80
CA PHE A 126 5.08 11.52 2.22
C PHE A 126 6.30 11.20 3.10
N GLN A 127 7.03 10.13 2.80
CA GLN A 127 8.30 9.78 3.49
C GLN A 127 9.29 10.96 3.47
N LEU A 128 9.49 11.54 2.29
CA LEU A 128 10.41 12.66 2.11
C LEU A 128 9.94 13.92 2.86
N GLN A 129 8.64 14.20 2.88
CA GLN A 129 8.04 15.29 3.67
C GLN A 129 8.33 15.11 5.17
N LEU A 130 8.16 13.89 5.70
CA LEU A 130 8.41 13.61 7.12
C LEU A 130 9.89 13.74 7.47
N GLU A 131 10.77 13.15 6.66
CA GLU A 131 12.21 13.21 6.86
C GLU A 131 12.75 14.64 6.72
N HIS A 132 12.21 15.41 5.76
CA HIS A 132 12.56 16.82 5.60
C HIS A 132 12.17 17.66 6.82
N TYR A 133 10.94 17.48 7.34
CA TYR A 133 10.50 18.16 8.56
C TYR A 133 11.44 17.86 9.73
N GLU A 134 11.74 16.57 9.96
CA GLU A 134 12.61 16.14 11.06
C GLU A 134 14.01 16.75 10.97
N LYS A 135 14.57 16.84 9.75
CA LYS A 135 15.90 17.44 9.53
C LYS A 135 15.91 18.95 9.72
N VAL A 136 14.83 19.65 9.38
CA VAL A 136 14.72 21.11 9.49
C VAL A 136 14.44 21.53 10.94
N GLU A 137 13.48 20.88 11.59
CA GLU A 137 13.03 21.25 12.94
C GLU A 137 13.81 20.53 14.04
N GLY A 138 14.57 19.48 13.70
CA GLY A 138 15.33 18.67 14.65
C GLY A 138 14.46 17.77 15.54
N VAL A 139 13.17 17.68 15.27
CA VAL A 139 12.19 16.87 16.03
C VAL A 139 11.22 16.17 15.10
N GLU A 140 10.77 14.99 15.49
CA GLU A 140 9.73 14.27 14.76
C GLU A 140 8.35 14.92 14.92
N LEU A 141 7.54 14.88 13.86
CA LEU A 141 6.12 15.22 13.94
C LEU A 141 5.36 14.31 14.90
N SER A 142 4.31 14.84 15.56
CA SER A 142 3.36 13.97 16.25
C SER A 142 2.64 13.06 15.26
N LEU A 143 2.13 11.92 15.73
CA LEU A 143 1.40 11.00 14.85
C LEU A 143 0.15 11.66 14.24
N GLU A 144 -0.53 12.56 14.99
CA GLU A 144 -1.62 13.36 14.42
C GLU A 144 -1.12 14.34 13.34
N GLY A 145 0.05 14.95 13.55
CA GLY A 145 0.67 15.84 12.58
C GLY A 145 1.02 15.12 11.28
N LYS A 146 1.63 13.93 11.39
CA LYS A 146 1.91 13.02 10.26
C LYS A 146 0.63 12.67 9.52
N ALA A 147 -0.40 12.27 10.26
CA ALA A 147 -1.69 11.90 9.67
C ALA A 147 -2.39 13.10 8.99
N ASN A 148 -2.24 14.31 9.51
CA ASN A 148 -2.77 15.55 8.93
C ASN A 148 -2.04 15.95 7.65
N GLN A 149 -0.71 15.81 7.59
CA GLN A 149 0.07 16.03 6.37
C GLN A 149 -0.39 15.10 5.24
N LEU A 150 -0.61 13.82 5.55
CA LEU A 150 -1.12 12.86 4.58
C LEU A 150 -2.55 13.21 4.09
N SER A 151 -3.42 13.71 4.98
CA SER A 151 -4.76 14.22 4.60
C SER A 151 -4.68 15.33 3.56
N VAL A 152 -3.74 16.27 3.73
CA VAL A 152 -3.51 17.35 2.75
C VAL A 152 -3.01 16.79 1.41
N MET A 153 -2.12 15.80 1.41
CA MET A 153 -1.67 15.14 0.18
C MET A 153 -2.82 14.45 -0.56
N VAL A 154 -3.67 13.70 0.15
CA VAL A 154 -4.86 13.05 -0.43
C VAL A 154 -5.82 14.08 -1.00
N ARG A 155 -6.11 15.15 -0.27
CA ARG A 155 -6.98 16.25 -0.74
C ARG A 155 -6.44 16.89 -2.03
N ASN A 156 -5.14 17.13 -2.10
CA ASN A 156 -4.51 17.73 -3.28
C ASN A 156 -4.51 16.79 -4.50
N HIS A 157 -4.64 15.48 -4.27
CA HIS A 157 -4.77 14.46 -5.32
C HIS A 157 -6.21 14.33 -5.87
N LEU A 158 -7.19 14.99 -5.25
CA LEU A 158 -8.61 14.89 -5.64
C LEU A 158 -8.88 15.12 -7.15
N PRO A 159 -8.26 16.11 -7.84
CA PRO A 159 -8.47 16.28 -9.28
C PRO A 159 -8.09 15.05 -10.11
N ALA A 160 -6.97 14.39 -9.78
CA ALA A 160 -6.54 13.17 -10.45
C ALA A 160 -7.42 11.98 -10.06
N ALA A 161 -7.88 11.92 -8.81
CA ALA A 161 -8.85 10.91 -8.38
C ALA A 161 -10.16 11.00 -9.16
N MET A 162 -10.65 12.21 -9.45
CA MET A 162 -11.83 12.44 -10.30
C MET A 162 -11.64 12.01 -11.76
N GLN A 163 -10.39 11.82 -12.20
CA GLN A 163 -10.01 11.29 -13.51
C GLN A 163 -9.78 9.77 -13.51
N GLY A 164 -10.09 9.08 -12.41
CA GLY A 164 -9.94 7.62 -12.27
C GLY A 164 -8.62 7.18 -11.64
N LEU A 165 -7.71 8.10 -11.31
CA LEU A 165 -6.46 7.80 -10.58
C LEU A 165 -6.66 7.80 -9.06
N MET A 166 -7.75 7.22 -8.57
CA MET A 166 -8.05 7.22 -7.14
C MET A 166 -6.91 6.60 -6.32
N VAL A 167 -6.50 7.27 -5.24
CA VAL A 167 -5.57 6.75 -4.24
C VAL A 167 -6.17 7.04 -2.87
N VAL A 168 -6.32 5.99 -2.05
CA VAL A 168 -6.75 6.15 -0.66
C VAL A 168 -5.80 5.35 0.24
N PRO A 169 -5.00 6.04 1.08
CA PRO A 169 -4.11 5.38 2.00
C PRO A 169 -4.85 4.89 3.25
N LEU A 170 -4.19 3.99 3.97
CA LEU A 170 -4.47 3.61 5.33
C LEU A 170 -3.17 3.84 6.10
N PHE A 171 -3.21 4.72 7.11
CA PHE A 171 -2.02 5.08 7.89
C PHE A 171 -2.12 4.47 9.28
N ALA A 172 -1.00 3.96 9.79
CA ALA A 172 -0.92 3.46 11.15
C ALA A 172 0.42 3.82 11.77
N GLY A 173 0.46 3.93 13.09
CA GLY A 173 1.71 4.13 13.79
C GLY A 173 1.60 3.86 15.28
N TYR A 174 2.76 3.81 15.93
CA TYR A 174 2.87 3.72 17.37
C TYR A 174 3.09 5.12 17.95
N ASP A 175 2.16 5.59 18.77
CA ASP A 175 2.25 6.88 19.43
C ASP A 175 3.08 6.72 20.71
N LEU A 176 4.36 7.12 20.66
CA LEU A 176 5.28 7.03 21.80
C LEU A 176 4.81 7.82 23.02
N ARG A 177 4.04 8.90 22.85
CA ARG A 177 3.54 9.71 23.97
C ARG A 177 2.39 9.01 24.69
N ARG A 178 1.57 8.27 23.95
CA ARG A 178 0.41 7.54 24.48
C ARG A 178 0.71 6.07 24.81
N GLY A 179 1.83 5.54 24.31
CA GLY A 179 2.18 4.12 24.43
C GLY A 179 1.22 3.20 23.69
N ALA A 180 0.60 3.67 22.61
CA ALA A 180 -0.49 2.96 21.94
C ALA A 180 -0.37 2.98 20.41
N GLY A 181 -0.75 1.87 19.79
CA GLY A 181 -0.96 1.79 18.34
C GLY A 181 -2.22 2.55 17.91
N ARG A 182 -2.12 3.32 16.83
CA ARG A 182 -3.22 4.15 16.29
C ARG A 182 -3.37 3.95 14.79
N LEU A 183 -4.60 4.05 14.32
CA LEU A 183 -5.02 3.78 12.95
C LEU A 183 -5.76 4.99 12.40
N PHE A 184 -5.49 5.35 11.14
CA PHE A 184 -6.15 6.45 10.45
C PHE A 184 -6.59 6.02 9.06
N GLN A 185 -7.89 6.14 8.81
CA GLN A 185 -8.49 6.01 7.48
C GLN A 185 -8.67 7.38 6.84
N TYR A 186 -8.69 7.36 5.50
CA TYR A 186 -8.89 8.54 4.69
C TYR A 186 -10.03 8.33 3.71
N ASP A 187 -10.69 9.42 3.34
CA ASP A 187 -11.53 9.47 2.14
C ASP A 187 -10.81 10.20 1.00
N VAL A 188 -11.39 10.13 -0.20
CA VAL A 188 -10.82 10.74 -1.41
C VAL A 188 -10.76 12.28 -1.35
N THR A 189 -11.53 12.91 -0.46
CA THR A 189 -11.53 14.36 -0.26
C THR A 189 -10.48 14.83 0.76
N GLY A 190 -9.75 13.88 1.35
CA GLY A 190 -8.77 14.11 2.40
C GLY A 190 -9.36 14.16 3.81
N GLY A 191 -10.62 13.78 4.00
CA GLY A 191 -11.15 13.55 5.34
C GLY A 191 -10.33 12.46 6.05
N ARG A 192 -10.03 12.67 7.33
CA ARG A 192 -9.22 11.78 8.16
C ARG A 192 -10.03 11.31 9.35
N TYR A 193 -10.08 10.00 9.54
CA TYR A 193 -10.84 9.34 10.60
C TYR A 193 -9.92 8.44 11.41
N GLU A 194 -9.92 8.58 12.73
CA GLU A 194 -9.17 7.69 13.62
C GLU A 194 -10.03 6.46 13.93
N GLU A 195 -9.46 5.27 13.73
CA GLU A 195 -10.12 4.00 13.99
C GLU A 195 -9.62 3.38 15.28
N SER A 196 -10.54 2.79 16.05
CA SER A 196 -10.23 2.25 17.38
C SER A 196 -9.48 0.91 17.31
N ASP A 197 -9.98 -0.02 16.51
CA ASP A 197 -9.57 -1.43 16.59
C ASP A 197 -8.89 -1.92 15.31
N PHE A 198 -9.51 -1.64 14.17
CA PHE A 198 -9.03 -2.08 12.86
C PHE A 198 -9.48 -1.13 11.76
N ALA A 199 -8.78 -1.21 10.64
CA ALA A 199 -9.08 -0.48 9.41
C ALA A 199 -8.83 -1.40 8.21
N THR A 200 -9.65 -1.28 7.18
CA THR A 200 -9.49 -2.04 5.94
C THR A 200 -9.75 -1.16 4.74
N ASN A 201 -8.96 -1.33 3.67
CA ASN A 201 -9.11 -0.53 2.47
C ASN A 201 -8.87 -1.37 1.19
N GLY A 202 -9.35 -0.86 0.06
CA GLY A 202 -9.29 -1.51 -1.24
C GLY A 202 -10.55 -2.30 -1.63
N SER A 203 -10.46 -3.12 -2.68
CA SER A 203 -11.57 -3.85 -3.29
C SER A 203 -12.17 -4.91 -2.36
N GLY A 204 -11.35 -5.69 -1.67
CA GLY A 204 -11.78 -6.73 -0.73
C GLY A 204 -12.01 -6.24 0.71
N ARG A 205 -12.05 -4.92 0.93
CA ARG A 205 -12.15 -4.32 2.28
C ARG A 205 -13.34 -4.81 3.10
N LEU A 206 -14.50 -5.04 2.46
CA LEU A 206 -15.72 -5.47 3.17
C LEU A 206 -15.58 -6.91 3.69
N HIS A 207 -15.00 -7.79 2.88
CA HIS A 207 -14.75 -9.18 3.24
C HIS A 207 -13.70 -9.27 4.36
N ALA A 208 -12.55 -8.61 4.17
CA ALA A 208 -11.51 -8.55 5.18
C ALA A 208 -12.02 -7.92 6.50
N GLY A 209 -12.74 -6.80 6.41
CA GLY A 209 -13.27 -6.09 7.56
C GLY A 209 -14.27 -6.93 8.35
N THR A 210 -15.07 -7.77 7.68
CA THR A 210 -16.00 -8.69 8.35
C THR A 210 -15.26 -9.75 9.15
N VAL A 211 -14.20 -10.35 8.60
CA VAL A 211 -13.39 -11.34 9.32
C VAL A 211 -12.73 -10.72 10.53
N VAL A 212 -12.10 -9.55 10.38
CA VAL A 212 -11.47 -8.85 11.50
C VAL A 212 -12.51 -8.49 12.55
N LYS A 213 -13.67 -7.96 12.16
CA LYS A 213 -14.75 -7.62 13.11
C LYS A 213 -15.21 -8.80 13.95
N LEU A 214 -15.32 -10.00 13.37
CA LEU A 214 -15.77 -11.19 14.08
C LEU A 214 -14.67 -11.80 14.97
N GLY A 215 -13.42 -11.81 14.48
CA GLY A 215 -12.29 -12.43 15.14
C GLY A 215 -11.53 -11.55 16.11
N TYR A 216 -11.62 -10.22 16.00
CA TYR A 216 -10.86 -9.30 16.83
C TYR A 216 -11.26 -9.40 18.30
N ARG A 217 -10.26 -9.37 19.16
CA ARG A 217 -10.39 -9.32 20.62
C ARG A 217 -9.43 -8.27 21.14
N GLU A 218 -9.90 -7.46 22.08
CA GLU A 218 -9.05 -6.46 22.72
C GLU A 218 -7.87 -7.14 23.43
N GLY A 219 -6.68 -6.58 23.30
CA GLY A 219 -5.46 -7.15 23.88
C GLY A 219 -4.96 -8.42 23.21
N VAL A 220 -5.39 -8.73 21.98
CA VAL A 220 -4.79 -9.81 21.18
C VAL A 220 -3.27 -9.63 21.09
N ASP A 221 -2.53 -10.73 21.14
CA ASP A 221 -1.07 -10.73 21.03
C ASP A 221 -0.62 -10.59 19.57
N ARG A 222 0.70 -10.44 19.33
CA ARG A 222 1.27 -10.32 17.98
C ARG A 222 0.87 -11.51 17.10
N THR A 223 0.94 -12.72 17.65
CA THR A 223 0.63 -13.97 16.91
C THR A 223 -0.83 -14.00 16.47
N GLY A 224 -1.78 -13.79 17.40
CA GLY A 224 -3.20 -13.76 17.08
C GLY A 224 -3.58 -12.63 16.12
N ALA A 225 -2.91 -11.47 16.24
CA ALA A 225 -3.09 -10.36 15.31
C ALA A 225 -2.65 -10.71 13.88
N LEU A 226 -1.48 -11.36 13.74
CA LEU A 226 -0.98 -11.83 12.45
C LEU A 226 -1.94 -12.87 11.85
N ASP A 227 -2.35 -13.87 12.63
CA ASP A 227 -3.25 -14.93 12.15
C ASP A 227 -4.62 -14.40 11.74
N LEU A 228 -5.13 -13.39 12.45
CA LEU A 228 -6.38 -12.71 12.10
C LEU A 228 -6.24 -11.93 10.80
N ALA A 229 -5.15 -11.18 10.61
CA ALA A 229 -4.89 -10.45 9.37
C ALA A 229 -4.69 -11.38 8.16
N ILE A 230 -3.99 -12.51 8.36
CA ILE A 230 -3.83 -13.57 7.36
C ILE A 230 -5.20 -14.15 6.97
N SER A 231 -6.02 -14.49 7.97
CA SER A 231 -7.37 -15.03 7.74
C SER A 231 -8.25 -14.03 7.00
N ALA A 232 -8.16 -12.74 7.34
CA ALA A 232 -8.91 -11.67 6.69
C ALA A 232 -8.53 -11.51 5.21
N LEU A 233 -7.24 -11.51 4.89
CA LEU A 233 -6.77 -11.44 3.50
C LEU A 233 -7.10 -12.71 2.71
N PHE A 234 -7.05 -13.87 3.35
CA PHE A 234 -7.43 -15.14 2.72
C PHE A 234 -8.90 -15.14 2.29
N GLN A 235 -9.81 -14.80 3.21
CA GLN A 235 -11.25 -14.73 2.91
C GLN A 235 -11.59 -13.61 1.92
N ALA A 236 -10.87 -12.48 1.98
CA ALA A 236 -11.02 -11.44 0.96
C ALA A 236 -10.59 -11.94 -0.43
N ALA A 237 -9.54 -12.74 -0.53
CA ALA A 237 -9.10 -13.32 -1.80
C ALA A 237 -10.06 -14.37 -2.37
N ASP A 238 -10.84 -15.02 -1.51
CA ASP A 238 -11.83 -16.03 -1.92
C ASP A 238 -13.04 -15.37 -2.62
N GLU A 239 -13.44 -14.19 -2.13
CA GLU A 239 -14.62 -13.45 -2.62
C GLU A 239 -14.29 -12.33 -3.62
N ASP A 240 -13.09 -11.73 -3.56
CA ASP A 240 -12.65 -10.64 -4.43
C ASP A 240 -11.52 -11.08 -5.39
N SER A 241 -11.85 -11.19 -6.67
CA SER A 241 -10.89 -11.53 -7.74
C SER A 241 -9.69 -10.58 -7.87
N ALA A 242 -9.84 -9.31 -7.47
CA ALA A 242 -8.77 -8.32 -7.50
C ALA A 242 -7.80 -8.46 -6.30
N THR A 243 -8.16 -9.26 -5.30
CA THR A 243 -7.34 -9.56 -4.12
C THR A 243 -6.51 -10.83 -4.35
N GLY A 244 -5.21 -10.75 -4.08
CA GLY A 244 -4.28 -11.87 -4.19
C GLY A 244 -4.25 -12.73 -2.93
N GLY A 245 -4.79 -13.95 -3.01
CA GLY A 245 -4.55 -14.99 -2.01
C GLY A 245 -3.10 -15.52 -2.06
N PRO A 246 -2.73 -16.42 -1.13
CA PRO A 246 -1.41 -17.04 -1.13
C PRO A 246 -1.19 -17.89 -2.40
N ASP A 247 -0.07 -17.69 -3.09
CA ASP A 247 0.35 -18.52 -4.23
C ASP A 247 1.41 -19.52 -3.74
N LEU A 248 0.96 -20.72 -3.34
CA LEU A 248 1.82 -21.78 -2.81
C LEU A 248 2.82 -22.30 -3.85
N VAL A 249 2.47 -22.25 -5.14
CA VAL A 249 3.34 -22.71 -6.23
C VAL A 249 4.52 -21.78 -6.41
N ARG A 250 4.30 -20.47 -6.30
CA ARG A 250 5.33 -19.43 -6.45
C ARG A 250 5.94 -18.96 -5.14
N GLY A 251 5.43 -19.42 -4.00
CA GLY A 251 5.85 -18.95 -2.68
C GLY A 251 5.54 -17.47 -2.45
N ILE A 252 4.43 -16.96 -3.01
CA ILE A 252 4.05 -15.55 -2.85
C ILE A 252 3.00 -15.45 -1.75
N TYR A 253 3.34 -14.69 -0.71
CA TYR A 253 2.48 -14.41 0.43
C TYR A 253 2.27 -12.89 0.59
N PRO A 254 1.17 -12.47 1.24
CA PRO A 254 0.96 -11.09 1.67
C PRO A 254 2.16 -10.49 2.39
N THR A 255 2.41 -9.21 2.20
CA THR A 255 3.38 -8.47 3.00
C THR A 255 2.73 -8.06 4.31
N MET A 256 3.45 -8.24 5.42
CA MET A 256 3.00 -7.83 6.75
C MET A 256 4.08 -7.03 7.45
N ALA A 257 3.67 -6.07 8.27
CA ALA A 257 4.55 -5.29 9.11
C ALA A 257 3.92 -5.06 10.48
N THR A 258 4.74 -5.05 11.52
CA THR A 258 4.36 -4.66 12.87
C THR A 258 4.99 -3.32 13.22
N ILE A 259 4.24 -2.50 13.94
CA ILE A 259 4.70 -1.18 14.38
C ILE A 259 4.50 -1.11 15.88
N THR A 260 5.60 -1.06 16.62
CA THR A 260 5.63 -1.03 18.10
C THR A 260 6.53 0.12 18.57
N THR A 261 6.82 0.16 19.86
CA THR A 261 7.85 1.06 20.43
C THR A 261 9.23 0.91 19.77
N ALA A 262 9.56 -0.30 19.27
CA ALA A 262 10.82 -0.56 18.56
C ALA A 262 10.86 0.10 17.17
N GLY A 263 9.69 0.36 16.60
CA GLY A 263 9.51 0.96 15.28
C GLY A 263 8.75 0.06 14.31
N PHE A 264 8.79 0.43 13.04
CA PHE A 264 8.27 -0.34 11.92
C PHE A 264 9.22 -1.51 11.61
N GLU A 265 8.69 -2.73 11.63
CA GLU A 265 9.41 -3.95 11.31
C GLU A 265 8.60 -4.79 10.32
N ARG A 266 9.23 -5.24 9.23
CA ARG A 266 8.60 -6.18 8.31
C ARG A 266 8.62 -7.57 8.95
N VAL A 267 7.49 -8.26 8.89
CA VAL A 267 7.41 -9.66 9.32
C VAL A 267 8.15 -10.52 8.31
N ASP A 268 8.94 -11.47 8.79
CA ASP A 268 9.71 -12.36 7.94
C ASP A 268 8.79 -13.19 7.01
N ALA A 269 9.20 -13.34 5.75
CA ALA A 269 8.40 -14.04 4.76
C ALA A 269 8.18 -15.53 5.09
N ASP A 270 9.15 -16.17 5.74
CA ASP A 270 9.05 -17.57 6.18
C ASP A 270 8.08 -17.71 7.36
N GLU A 271 8.03 -16.72 8.27
CA GLU A 271 7.02 -16.66 9.34
C GLU A 271 5.61 -16.56 8.73
N VAL A 272 5.39 -15.64 7.79
CA VAL A 272 4.10 -15.47 7.11
C VAL A 272 3.71 -16.75 6.36
N ALA A 273 4.66 -17.37 5.64
CA ALA A 273 4.44 -18.61 4.91
C ALA A 273 4.05 -19.78 5.83
N ALA A 274 4.71 -19.90 7.00
CA ALA A 274 4.40 -20.92 7.99
C ALA A 274 2.98 -20.76 8.55
N ARG A 275 2.58 -19.54 8.88
CA ARG A 275 1.22 -19.23 9.36
C ARG A 275 0.15 -19.49 8.31
N PHE A 276 0.41 -19.14 7.05
CA PHE A 276 -0.50 -19.46 5.96
C PHE A 276 -0.70 -20.97 5.77
N ARG A 277 0.38 -21.76 5.87
CA ARG A 277 0.28 -23.23 5.82
C ARG A 277 -0.57 -23.78 6.97
N GLN A 278 -0.38 -23.28 8.19
CA GLN A 278 -1.21 -23.65 9.34
C GLN A 278 -2.69 -23.29 9.14
N LEU A 279 -2.98 -22.12 8.56
CA LEU A 279 -4.36 -21.74 8.21
C LEU A 279 -4.98 -22.73 7.21
N VAL A 280 -4.26 -23.06 6.14
CA VAL A 280 -4.74 -23.99 5.10
C VAL A 280 -4.95 -25.39 5.69
N GLU A 281 -4.04 -25.88 6.52
CA GLU A 281 -4.19 -27.16 7.23
C GLU A 281 -5.43 -27.18 8.12
N ARG A 282 -5.68 -26.10 8.87
CA ARG A 282 -6.87 -25.96 9.73
C ARG A 282 -8.16 -25.96 8.90
N LEU A 283 -8.20 -25.28 7.76
CA LEU A 283 -9.36 -25.24 6.88
C LEU A 283 -9.58 -26.56 6.11
N SER A 284 -8.50 -27.29 5.82
CA SER A 284 -8.54 -28.58 5.11
C SER A 284 -8.91 -29.75 6.02
N THR A 285 -8.73 -29.59 7.33
CA THR A 285 -9.18 -30.57 8.31
C THR A 285 -10.69 -30.36 8.52
N PRO A 286 -11.55 -31.32 8.17
CA PRO A 286 -12.98 -31.17 8.41
C PRO A 286 -13.20 -31.06 9.93
N GLU A 287 -13.55 -29.86 10.41
CA GLU A 287 -14.13 -29.73 11.75
C GLU A 287 -15.38 -30.63 11.80
N GLY A 288 -15.41 -31.49 12.83
CA GLY A 288 -16.26 -32.66 12.89
C GLY A 288 -17.73 -32.39 12.64
N THR A 289 -18.36 -33.34 11.94
CA THR A 289 -19.77 -33.66 12.11
C THR A 289 -20.18 -33.48 13.56
N ALA A 290 -21.15 -32.60 13.77
CA ALA A 290 -21.84 -32.36 15.02
C ALA A 290 -21.96 -33.64 15.88
N SER A 291 -21.22 -33.68 16.99
CA SER A 291 -21.53 -34.61 18.06
C SER A 291 -22.82 -34.15 18.75
N THR A 292 -23.84 -35.02 18.72
CA THR A 292 -25.00 -35.06 19.62
C THR A 292 -26.02 -33.92 19.52
N GLY A 293 -26.83 -33.95 18.46
CA GLY A 293 -28.23 -33.54 18.53
C GLY A 293 -29.11 -34.78 18.67
N ALA A 294 -29.38 -35.21 19.91
CA ALA A 294 -30.42 -36.19 20.16
C ALA A 294 -31.75 -35.64 19.61
N THR A 295 -32.35 -36.35 18.67
CA THR A 295 -33.73 -36.10 18.25
C THR A 295 -34.62 -36.11 19.49
N PRO A 296 -35.33 -35.03 19.84
CA PRO A 296 -36.33 -35.11 20.88
C PRO A 296 -37.47 -35.96 20.31
N THR A 297 -37.59 -37.19 20.80
CA THR A 297 -38.76 -38.01 20.58
C THR A 297 -39.95 -37.27 21.19
N ILE A 298 -40.79 -36.66 20.36
CA ILE A 298 -42.10 -36.16 20.79
C ILE A 298 -42.88 -37.40 21.23
N ARG A 299 -42.94 -37.65 22.53
CA ARG A 299 -43.91 -38.59 23.11
C ARG A 299 -45.28 -37.99 22.88
N GLY A 300 -46.06 -38.64 22.02
CA GLY A 300 -47.49 -38.39 21.88
C GLY A 300 -48.16 -38.55 23.25
N GLY A 301 -48.71 -37.46 23.75
CA GLY A 301 -49.68 -37.47 24.84
C GLY A 301 -50.99 -38.03 24.29
N GLY A 302 -51.27 -39.29 24.63
CA GLY A 302 -52.54 -39.93 24.39
C GLY A 302 -53.65 -39.26 25.19
N ALA A 303 -54.84 -39.30 24.60
CA ALA A 303 -56.09 -38.87 25.17
C ALA A 303 -56.44 -39.64 26.45
N SER A 304 -56.91 -38.91 27.45
CA SER A 304 -57.93 -39.32 28.42
C SER A 304 -58.57 -38.09 29.06
#